data_AF-L1K0S1-F1
#
_entry.id   AF-L1K0S1-F1
#
_cell.length_a   1.000
_cell.length_b   1.000
_cell.length_c   1.000
_cell.angle_alpha   90.00
_cell.angle_beta   90.00
_cell.angle_gamma   90.00
#
_symmetry.space_group_name_H-M   'P 1'
#
loop_
_entity.id
_entity.type
_entity.pdbx_description
1 polymer ?
#
loop_
_entity_poly.entity_id
_entity_poly.type
_entity_poly.pdbx_seq_one_letter_code
_entity_poly.pdbx_strand_id
1 'polypeptide(L)'
;MAGLRWFASVAMQLLMILCLVRRSSSQCRFGAVLVNGVNGSTCLCDQGNYGDAAACLPCPKGTYKSEVGTARCRDCPLFSDSEKASISPNNCSCITGYTKISGECFRCLAPDNCAKIVSTREKIGVCGNCSLYFQYNDSGLHVDVGAADYQETLGGEKFCYCTYLDLSNRYLAKLGPSVFSKMRFLERLDLFGNYLASISATAFSNLPYLKQLYLQGNKMRYLPPGLFNNLTSLEGVYLDQNSLIVLEPDVFSGLDNLKTIYLESNNLEEISSSQFQNLGQLQTLEISYNYMVNCLDLPNVTVFQTGCSSP
;
A
#
# COMPACT_ATOMS: atom_id res chain seq x y z
N MET A 1 55.99 -15.52 -40.00
CA MET A 1 54.77 -14.70 -39.81
C MET A 1 54.31 -14.74 -38.34
N ALA A 2 55.10 -14.22 -37.41
CA ALA A 2 54.75 -14.21 -35.97
C ALA A 2 54.95 -12.83 -35.29
N GLY A 3 55.45 -11.81 -36.00
CA GLY A 3 55.66 -10.46 -35.45
C GLY A 3 54.47 -9.50 -35.59
N LEU A 4 53.52 -9.77 -36.49
CA LEU A 4 52.38 -8.88 -36.73
C LEU A 4 51.16 -9.13 -35.83
N ARG A 5 51.12 -10.24 -35.08
CA ARG A 5 50.01 -10.56 -34.17
C ARG A 5 50.16 -9.97 -32.77
N TRP A 6 51.37 -9.56 -32.38
CA TRP A 6 51.63 -9.01 -31.04
C TRP A 6 51.24 -7.53 -30.93
N PHE A 7 51.43 -6.74 -32.00
CA PHE A 7 51.05 -5.32 -32.02
C PHE A 7 49.54 -5.08 -32.00
N ALA A 8 48.74 -5.99 -32.56
CA ALA A 8 47.28 -5.88 -32.54
C ALA A 8 46.69 -6.09 -31.13
N SER A 9 47.31 -6.94 -30.29
CA SER A 9 46.79 -7.25 -28.94
C SER A 9 47.11 -6.14 -27.92
N VAL A 10 48.24 -5.46 -28.05
CA VAL A 10 48.60 -4.34 -27.18
C VAL A 10 47.84 -3.07 -27.57
N ALA A 11 47.60 -2.86 -28.88
CA ALA A 11 46.77 -1.75 -29.36
C ALA A 11 45.30 -1.85 -28.92
N MET A 12 44.73 -3.06 -28.85
CA MET A 12 43.36 -3.28 -28.37
C MET A 12 43.22 -3.07 -26.85
N GLN A 13 44.25 -3.41 -26.06
CA GLN A 13 44.27 -3.13 -24.62
C GLN A 13 44.48 -1.65 -24.29
N LEU A 14 45.29 -0.92 -25.07
CA LEU A 14 45.41 0.54 -24.96
C LEU A 14 44.12 1.26 -25.40
N LEU A 15 43.40 0.75 -26.40
CA LEU A 15 42.09 1.25 -26.79
C LEU A 15 40.99 0.97 -25.76
N MET A 16 41.07 -0.12 -24.99
CA MET A 16 40.16 -0.37 -23.86
C MET A 16 40.46 0.52 -22.64
N ILE A 17 41.73 0.80 -22.35
CA ILE A 17 42.12 1.75 -21.28
C ILE A 17 41.73 3.19 -21.67
N LEU A 18 41.80 3.54 -22.96
CA LEU A 18 41.27 4.81 -23.48
C LEU A 18 39.74 4.84 -23.62
N CYS A 19 39.06 3.70 -23.62
CA CYS A 19 37.59 3.63 -23.56
C CYS A 19 37.04 3.80 -22.12
N LEU A 20 37.86 3.58 -21.10
CA LEU A 20 37.59 3.99 -19.72
C LEU A 20 37.80 5.50 -19.50
N VAL A 21 38.34 6.21 -20.50
CA VAL A 21 38.38 7.67 -20.59
C VAL A 21 37.50 8.14 -21.74
N ARG A 22 36.33 7.53 -21.93
CA ARG A 22 35.27 8.11 -22.77
C ARG A 22 34.79 9.42 -22.14
N ARG A 23 35.35 10.53 -22.63
CA ARG A 23 34.79 11.88 -22.68
C ARG A 23 33.83 12.24 -21.54
N SER A 24 34.38 12.67 -20.40
CA SER A 24 33.67 13.67 -19.60
C SER A 24 33.90 15.03 -20.25
N SER A 25 32.97 15.39 -21.12
CA SER A 25 32.69 16.79 -21.43
C SER A 25 31.78 17.41 -20.34
N SER A 26 31.76 16.85 -19.13
CA SER A 26 30.75 17.19 -18.12
C SER A 26 31.36 18.10 -17.05
N GLN A 27 30.87 19.34 -16.97
CA GLN A 27 31.17 20.29 -15.89
C GLN A 27 30.70 19.82 -14.49
N CYS A 28 30.11 18.63 -14.39
CA CYS A 28 29.51 18.06 -13.20
C CYS A 28 30.19 16.75 -12.78
N ARG A 29 30.10 16.45 -11.48
CA ARG A 29 30.60 15.20 -10.88
C ARG A 29 29.79 13.98 -11.32
N PHE A 30 30.34 12.78 -11.09
CA PHE A 30 29.68 11.52 -11.41
C PHE A 30 28.28 11.42 -10.75
N GLY A 31 27.28 10.96 -11.51
CA GLY A 31 25.89 10.91 -11.06
C GLY A 31 25.12 12.24 -11.15
N ALA A 32 25.75 13.31 -11.66
CA ALA A 32 25.12 14.60 -11.89
C ALA A 32 25.17 15.02 -13.37
N VAL A 33 24.17 15.80 -13.78
CA VAL A 33 24.03 16.37 -15.12
C VAL A 33 23.95 17.89 -15.04
N LEU A 34 24.54 18.56 -16.04
CA LEU A 34 24.50 20.00 -16.17
C LEU A 34 23.14 20.43 -16.72
N VAL A 35 22.42 21.25 -15.97
CA VAL A 35 21.13 21.83 -16.37
C VAL A 35 21.31 23.33 -16.56
N ASN A 36 21.04 23.81 -17.76
CA ASN A 36 21.11 25.23 -18.09
C ASN A 36 19.81 25.92 -17.70
N GLY A 37 19.88 26.80 -16.69
CA GLY A 37 18.76 27.62 -16.25
C GLY A 37 18.89 29.07 -16.71
N VAL A 38 17.85 29.86 -16.43
CA VAL A 38 17.80 31.30 -16.72
C VAL A 38 18.91 32.07 -16.00
N ASN A 39 19.38 31.55 -14.85
CA ASN A 39 20.45 32.14 -14.02
C ASN A 39 21.82 31.46 -14.19
N GLY A 40 22.03 30.73 -15.30
CA GLY A 40 23.27 30.01 -15.58
C GLY A 40 23.16 28.49 -15.42
N SER A 41 24.28 27.80 -15.64
CA SER A 41 24.36 26.34 -15.61
C SER A 41 24.60 25.81 -14.20
N THR A 42 23.80 24.85 -13.74
CA THR A 42 23.95 24.20 -12.42
C THR A 42 24.01 22.67 -12.56
N CYS A 43 24.70 22.01 -11.65
CA CYS A 43 24.77 20.56 -11.60
C CYS A 43 23.68 19.99 -10.70
N LEU A 44 22.88 19.06 -11.22
CA LEU A 44 21.83 18.37 -10.47
C LEU A 44 22.02 16.87 -10.57
N CYS A 45 21.62 16.13 -9.54
CA CYS A 45 21.67 14.67 -9.60
C CYS A 45 20.77 14.14 -10.71
N ASP A 46 21.34 13.29 -11.55
CA ASP A 46 20.63 12.69 -12.69
C ASP A 46 19.57 11.69 -12.20
N GLN A 47 18.80 11.13 -13.12
CA GLN A 47 17.89 10.04 -12.85
C GLN A 47 18.62 8.88 -12.15
N GLY A 48 17.92 8.20 -11.23
CA GLY A 48 18.48 7.11 -10.42
C GLY A 48 19.50 7.54 -9.38
N ASN A 49 19.78 8.84 -9.21
CA ASN A 49 20.69 9.35 -8.18
C ASN A 49 20.00 10.41 -7.33
N TYR A 50 20.18 10.34 -6.01
CA TYR A 50 19.65 11.30 -5.03
C TYR A 50 20.79 12.02 -4.31
N GLY A 51 20.46 13.08 -3.58
CA GLY A 51 21.43 13.93 -2.88
C GLY A 51 21.46 15.33 -3.45
N ASP A 52 22.64 15.95 -3.46
CA ASP A 52 22.84 17.31 -3.91
C ASP A 52 23.97 17.43 -4.95
N ALA A 53 24.19 18.65 -5.44
CA ALA A 53 25.22 18.95 -6.45
C ALA A 53 26.65 18.59 -6.00
N ALA A 54 26.90 18.47 -4.69
CA ALA A 54 28.19 18.11 -4.13
C ALA A 54 28.39 16.59 -4.04
N ALA A 55 27.31 15.84 -3.77
CA ALA A 55 27.30 14.38 -3.68
C ALA A 55 25.99 13.76 -4.19
N CYS A 56 26.05 13.20 -5.39
CA CYS A 56 24.98 12.35 -5.93
C CYS A 56 25.30 10.89 -5.65
N LEU A 57 24.40 10.22 -4.93
CA LEU A 57 24.49 8.81 -4.59
C LEU A 57 23.44 8.01 -5.38
N PRO A 58 23.76 6.80 -5.83
CA PRO A 58 22.79 5.95 -6.52
C PRO A 58 21.65 5.59 -5.59
N CYS A 59 20.43 5.59 -6.12
CA CYS A 59 19.27 5.10 -5.38
C CYS A 59 19.53 3.69 -4.85
N PRO A 60 19.20 3.42 -3.58
CA PRO A 60 19.36 2.09 -3.01
C PRO A 60 18.46 1.07 -3.72
N LYS A 61 18.79 -0.22 -3.55
CA LYS A 61 17.99 -1.33 -4.05
C LYS A 61 16.53 -1.18 -3.58
N GLY A 62 15.57 -1.48 -4.45
CA GLY A 62 14.14 -1.36 -4.16
C GLY A 62 13.58 0.06 -4.26
N THR A 63 14.36 1.01 -4.78
CA THR A 63 13.92 2.39 -5.01
C THR A 63 14.29 2.86 -6.42
N TYR A 64 13.66 3.94 -6.89
CA TYR A 64 13.94 4.54 -8.20
C TYR A 64 13.82 6.08 -8.17
N LYS A 65 14.39 6.76 -9.17
CA LYS A 65 14.19 8.21 -9.37
C LYS A 65 14.12 8.57 -10.85
N SER A 66 12.97 9.04 -11.30
CA SER A 66 12.68 9.39 -12.71
C SER A 66 12.96 10.83 -13.08
N GLU A 67 13.31 11.67 -12.12
CA GLU A 67 13.52 13.10 -12.32
C GLU A 67 14.97 13.50 -12.02
N VAL A 68 15.47 14.47 -12.79
CA VAL A 68 16.74 15.16 -12.49
C VAL A 68 16.47 16.16 -11.37
N GLY A 69 17.38 16.25 -10.41
CA GLY A 69 17.23 17.16 -9.26
C GLY A 69 17.60 16.51 -7.93
N THR A 70 17.28 17.21 -6.84
CA THR A 70 17.59 16.84 -5.45
C THR A 70 16.51 15.97 -4.79
N ALA A 71 15.50 15.56 -5.54
CA ALA A 71 14.43 14.69 -5.04
C ALA A 71 15.01 13.38 -4.46
N ARG A 72 14.35 12.86 -3.42
CA ARG A 72 14.66 11.54 -2.85
C ARG A 72 14.22 10.44 -3.82
N CYS A 73 14.83 9.26 -3.68
CA CYS A 73 14.35 8.07 -4.37
C CYS A 73 12.95 7.70 -3.88
N ARG A 74 12.12 7.22 -4.80
CA ARG A 74 10.78 6.70 -4.54
C ARG A 74 10.87 5.19 -4.38
N ASP A 75 10.13 4.63 -3.43
CA ASP A 75 10.08 3.19 -3.26
C ASP A 75 9.43 2.53 -4.48
N CYS A 76 9.94 1.35 -4.84
CA CYS A 76 9.26 0.49 -5.79
C CYS A 76 7.86 0.09 -5.29
N PRO A 77 6.93 -0.26 -6.20
CA PRO A 77 5.63 -0.82 -5.82
C PRO A 77 5.76 -1.99 -4.82
N LEU A 78 4.73 -2.21 -4.01
CA LEU A 78 4.75 -3.29 -3.02
C LEU A 78 5.07 -4.64 -3.67
N PHE A 79 5.90 -5.43 -2.98
CA PHE A 79 6.40 -6.73 -3.43
C PHE A 79 7.16 -6.69 -4.76
N SER A 80 7.76 -5.55 -5.08
CA SER A 80 8.71 -5.43 -6.16
C SER A 80 10.04 -4.89 -5.63
N ASP A 81 11.09 -5.18 -6.38
CA ASP A 81 12.45 -4.77 -6.08
C ASP A 81 13.09 -4.26 -7.37
N SER A 82 14.15 -3.47 -7.23
CA SER A 82 14.90 -2.89 -8.33
C SER A 82 16.38 -2.89 -8.01
N GLU A 83 17.22 -2.91 -9.04
CA GLU A 83 18.66 -2.73 -8.84
C GLU A 83 18.99 -1.31 -8.38
N LYS A 84 20.19 -1.14 -7.80
CA LYS A 84 20.68 0.20 -7.43
C LYS A 84 20.71 1.13 -8.64
N ALA A 85 20.51 2.43 -8.40
CA ALA A 85 20.44 3.47 -9.42
C ALA A 85 19.30 3.33 -10.45
N SER A 86 18.21 2.65 -10.09
CA SER A 86 17.04 2.53 -10.96
C SER A 86 16.39 3.88 -11.26
N ILE A 87 16.01 4.10 -12.52
CA ILE A 87 15.58 5.41 -13.02
C ILE A 87 14.07 5.53 -13.20
N SER A 88 13.32 4.43 -13.09
CA SER A 88 11.89 4.41 -13.42
C SER A 88 11.16 3.34 -12.61
N PRO A 89 9.85 3.51 -12.34
CA PRO A 89 9.04 2.43 -11.75
C PRO A 89 9.02 1.17 -12.63
N ASN A 90 9.33 1.28 -13.93
CA ASN A 90 9.45 0.13 -14.82
C ASN A 90 10.68 -0.74 -14.56
N ASN A 91 11.68 -0.23 -13.83
CA ASN A 91 12.81 -1.05 -13.38
C ASN A 91 12.45 -1.92 -12.17
N CYS A 92 11.31 -1.67 -11.52
CA CYS A 92 10.82 -2.49 -10.42
C CYS A 92 10.18 -3.77 -10.97
N SER A 93 10.72 -4.92 -10.54
CA SER A 93 10.26 -6.26 -10.88
C SER A 93 9.72 -6.96 -9.64
N CYS A 94 8.67 -7.77 -9.79
CA CYS A 94 8.12 -8.50 -8.66
C CYS A 94 9.17 -9.42 -8.04
N ILE A 95 9.23 -9.44 -6.71
CA ILE A 95 10.14 -10.32 -5.97
C ILE A 95 9.74 -11.79 -6.15
N THR A 96 10.63 -12.72 -5.80
CA THR A 96 10.36 -14.15 -5.89
C THR A 96 9.05 -14.52 -5.20
N GLY A 97 8.22 -15.32 -5.88
CA GLY A 97 6.89 -15.67 -5.39
C GLY A 97 5.83 -14.59 -5.64
N TYR A 98 6.09 -13.58 -6.48
CA TYR A 98 5.12 -12.58 -6.93
C TYR A 98 5.16 -12.39 -8.46
N THR A 99 4.05 -11.97 -9.06
CA THR A 99 3.91 -11.70 -10.50
C THR A 99 3.20 -10.38 -10.76
N LYS A 100 3.47 -9.77 -11.92
CA LYS A 100 2.94 -8.45 -12.29
C LYS A 100 1.57 -8.58 -12.96
N ILE A 101 0.54 -7.97 -12.39
CA ILE A 101 -0.81 -7.86 -12.95
C ILE A 101 -1.19 -6.38 -12.92
N SER A 102 -1.53 -5.79 -14.07
CA SER A 102 -1.92 -4.38 -14.20
C SER A 102 -0.97 -3.37 -13.52
N GLY A 103 0.34 -3.65 -13.55
CA GLY A 103 1.36 -2.75 -12.99
C GLY A 103 1.75 -3.05 -11.53
N GLU A 104 1.08 -3.97 -10.84
CA GLU A 104 1.36 -4.32 -9.45
C GLU A 104 1.72 -5.78 -9.24
N CYS A 105 2.41 -6.05 -8.14
CA CYS A 105 2.92 -7.39 -7.83
C CYS A 105 1.99 -8.15 -6.87
N PHE A 106 1.61 -9.36 -7.27
CA PHE A 106 0.71 -10.24 -6.55
C PHE A 106 1.37 -11.57 -6.28
N ARG A 107 1.14 -12.14 -5.09
CA ARG A 107 1.76 -13.40 -4.67
C ARG A 107 1.35 -14.55 -5.59
N CYS A 108 2.32 -15.34 -6.04
CA CYS A 108 2.13 -16.55 -6.81
C CYS A 108 1.63 -17.69 -5.92
N LEU A 109 0.65 -18.43 -6.42
CA LEU A 109 -0.02 -19.52 -5.70
C LEU A 109 0.85 -20.77 -5.54
N ALA A 110 1.93 -20.90 -6.31
CA ALA A 110 2.97 -21.92 -6.13
C ALA A 110 4.36 -21.27 -6.34
N PRO A 111 5.39 -21.65 -5.56
CA PRO A 111 6.75 -21.11 -5.70
C PRO A 111 7.32 -21.26 -7.11
N ASP A 112 6.88 -22.29 -7.84
CA ASP A 112 7.52 -22.73 -9.08
C ASP A 112 6.80 -22.29 -10.36
N ASN A 113 5.62 -21.65 -10.28
CA ASN A 113 4.94 -21.19 -11.50
C ASN A 113 3.91 -20.08 -11.30
N CYS A 114 4.31 -18.84 -11.59
CA CYS A 114 3.44 -17.66 -11.58
C CYS A 114 2.44 -17.59 -12.75
N ALA A 115 2.47 -18.53 -13.71
CA ALA A 115 1.62 -18.52 -14.91
C ALA A 115 0.15 -18.96 -14.68
N LYS A 116 -0.27 -19.25 -13.43
CA LYS A 116 -1.61 -19.79 -13.11
C LYS A 116 -2.56 -18.85 -12.35
N ILE A 117 -2.23 -17.56 -12.22
CA ILE A 117 -3.05 -16.62 -11.41
C ILE A 117 -4.34 -16.17 -12.13
N VAL A 118 -4.46 -16.36 -13.45
CA VAL A 118 -5.55 -15.75 -14.24
C VAL A 118 -6.85 -16.59 -14.31
N SER A 119 -6.96 -17.74 -13.63
CA SER A 119 -8.21 -18.54 -13.73
C SER A 119 -8.52 -19.54 -12.63
N THR A 120 -7.74 -19.61 -11.55
CA THR A 120 -7.96 -20.62 -10.51
C THR A 120 -8.84 -20.08 -9.39
N ARG A 121 -10.07 -20.60 -9.33
CA ARG A 121 -11.00 -20.40 -8.22
C ARG A 121 -10.52 -21.24 -7.03
N GLU A 122 -9.74 -20.67 -6.13
CA GLU A 122 -9.23 -21.40 -4.94
C GLU A 122 -10.15 -21.20 -3.73
N LYS A 123 -10.60 -22.30 -3.11
CA LYS A 123 -11.46 -22.24 -1.92
C LYS A 123 -10.61 -21.81 -0.71
N ILE A 124 -10.89 -20.63 -0.19
CA ILE A 124 -10.09 -20.01 0.88
C ILE A 124 -10.69 -20.22 2.27
N GLY A 125 -11.94 -20.67 2.29
CA GLY A 125 -12.71 -20.87 3.51
C GLY A 125 -14.18 -21.08 3.21
N VAL A 126 -14.97 -20.99 4.27
CA VAL A 126 -16.42 -21.10 4.24
C VAL A 126 -16.98 -19.99 5.12
N CYS A 127 -18.06 -19.34 4.69
CA CYS A 127 -18.78 -18.32 5.45
C CYS A 127 -20.24 -18.76 5.54
N GLY A 128 -20.61 -19.40 6.65
CA GLY A 128 -21.90 -20.07 6.78
C GLY A 128 -22.11 -21.11 5.69
N ASN A 129 -23.14 -20.90 4.86
CA ASN A 129 -23.47 -21.77 3.73
C ASN A 129 -22.64 -21.51 2.47
N CYS A 130 -21.75 -20.52 2.45
CA CYS A 130 -21.00 -20.17 1.25
C CYS A 130 -19.56 -20.67 1.28
N SER A 131 -19.14 -21.40 0.25
CA SER A 131 -17.71 -21.59 -0.02
C SER A 131 -17.12 -20.28 -0.57
N LEU A 132 -16.07 -19.77 0.06
CA LEU A 132 -15.38 -18.56 -0.36
C LEU A 132 -14.24 -18.90 -1.29
N TYR A 133 -14.05 -18.10 -2.34
CA TYR A 133 -12.94 -18.25 -3.25
C TYR A 133 -12.23 -16.94 -3.50
N PHE A 134 -10.91 -16.98 -3.69
CA PHE A 134 -10.21 -15.85 -4.28
C PHE A 134 -10.34 -15.91 -5.81
N GLN A 135 -10.62 -14.74 -6.40
CA GLN A 135 -10.39 -14.48 -7.81
C GLN A 135 -9.52 -13.23 -7.91
N TYR A 136 -8.40 -13.35 -8.62
CA TYR A 136 -7.58 -12.20 -9.00
C TYR A 136 -8.02 -11.74 -10.39
N ASN A 137 -8.28 -10.44 -10.55
CA ASN A 137 -8.40 -9.81 -11.85
C ASN A 137 -7.56 -8.53 -11.90
N ASP A 138 -7.61 -7.83 -13.03
CA ASP A 138 -6.87 -6.60 -13.26
C ASP A 138 -7.16 -5.46 -12.26
N SER A 139 -8.26 -5.55 -11.49
CA SER A 139 -8.69 -4.60 -10.47
C SER A 139 -8.26 -4.97 -9.04
N GLY A 140 -7.59 -6.12 -8.86
CA GLY A 140 -7.10 -6.60 -7.57
C GLY A 140 -7.74 -7.91 -7.12
N LEU A 141 -7.69 -8.16 -5.81
CA LEU A 141 -8.28 -9.35 -5.23
C LEU A 141 -9.77 -9.16 -5.03
N HIS A 142 -10.55 -10.04 -5.66
CA HIS A 142 -11.96 -10.20 -5.42
C HIS A 142 -12.19 -11.48 -4.62
N VAL A 143 -12.95 -11.38 -3.54
CA VAL A 143 -13.57 -12.54 -2.92
C VAL A 143 -14.77 -12.88 -3.80
N ASP A 144 -14.63 -13.93 -4.61
CA ASP A 144 -15.77 -14.50 -5.32
C ASP A 144 -16.42 -15.55 -4.44
N VAL A 145 -17.74 -15.43 -4.29
CA VAL A 145 -18.50 -16.41 -3.55
C VAL A 145 -18.89 -17.55 -4.49
N GLY A 146 -18.44 -18.74 -4.11
CA GLY A 146 -18.78 -20.03 -4.70
C GLY A 146 -20.26 -20.21 -4.97
N ALA A 147 -20.65 -20.19 -6.26
CA ALA A 147 -22.02 -20.41 -6.68
C ALA A 147 -22.60 -21.82 -6.39
N ALA A 148 -21.81 -22.72 -5.82
CA ALA A 148 -22.20 -24.11 -5.61
C ALA A 148 -23.06 -24.35 -4.35
N ASP A 149 -23.01 -23.49 -3.33
CA ASP A 149 -23.60 -23.79 -2.00
C ASP A 149 -24.69 -22.81 -1.54
N TYR A 150 -25.25 -21.99 -2.45
CA TYR A 150 -26.37 -21.11 -2.10
C TYR A 150 -27.64 -21.94 -1.81
N GLN A 151 -27.88 -22.24 -0.54
CA GLN A 151 -29.04 -23.00 -0.08
C GLN A 151 -30.30 -22.12 0.07
N GLU A 152 -30.17 -20.79 0.13
CA GLU A 152 -31.27 -19.90 0.49
C GLU A 152 -31.30 -18.59 -0.34
N THR A 153 -32.52 -18.13 -0.65
CA THR A 153 -32.81 -16.92 -1.42
C THR A 153 -33.70 -15.96 -0.61
N LEU A 154 -33.32 -14.68 -0.56
CA LEU A 154 -34.15 -13.59 -0.04
C LEU A 154 -34.57 -12.72 -1.24
N GLY A 155 -35.87 -12.67 -1.54
CA GLY A 155 -36.37 -11.90 -2.67
C GLY A 155 -35.84 -12.36 -4.04
N GLY A 156 -35.38 -13.61 -4.16
CA GLY A 156 -34.77 -14.15 -5.38
C GLY A 156 -33.26 -13.94 -5.51
N GLU A 157 -32.65 -13.13 -4.64
CA GLU A 157 -31.20 -12.97 -4.60
C GLU A 157 -30.55 -13.96 -3.64
N LYS A 158 -29.43 -14.55 -4.08
CA LYS A 158 -28.63 -15.52 -3.32
C LYS A 158 -27.60 -14.79 -2.46
N PHE A 159 -27.58 -15.08 -1.16
CA PHE A 159 -26.68 -14.47 -0.17
C PHE A 159 -25.98 -15.52 0.70
N CYS A 160 -24.89 -15.09 1.34
CA CYS A 160 -24.22 -15.85 2.39
C CYS A 160 -24.75 -15.44 3.75
N TYR A 161 -25.28 -16.40 4.49
CA TYR A 161 -25.63 -16.18 5.91
C TYR A 161 -24.40 -16.39 6.76
N CYS A 162 -23.67 -15.31 6.97
CA CYS A 162 -22.44 -15.32 7.71
C CYS A 162 -22.29 -14.02 8.49
N THR A 163 -22.12 -14.13 9.79
CA THR A 163 -21.96 -12.98 10.69
C THR A 163 -20.49 -12.68 10.99
N TYR A 164 -19.58 -13.62 10.71
CA TYR A 164 -18.15 -13.46 10.94
C TYR A 164 -17.33 -13.99 9.75
N LEU A 165 -16.41 -13.17 9.24
CA LEU A 165 -15.48 -13.54 8.19
C LEU A 165 -14.05 -13.21 8.62
N ASP A 166 -13.20 -14.23 8.65
CA ASP A 166 -11.76 -14.11 8.86
C ASP A 166 -10.99 -14.25 7.54
N LEU A 167 -10.34 -13.16 7.14
CA LEU A 167 -9.37 -13.09 6.04
C LEU A 167 -8.02 -12.56 6.52
N SER A 168 -7.73 -12.69 7.81
CA SER A 168 -6.47 -12.24 8.41
C SER A 168 -5.28 -13.05 7.88
N ASN A 169 -4.12 -12.39 7.77
CA ASN A 169 -2.84 -13.01 7.40
C ASN A 169 -2.86 -13.78 6.06
N ARG A 170 -3.66 -13.31 5.09
CA ARG A 170 -3.81 -13.91 3.75
C ARG A 170 -3.03 -13.17 2.66
N TYR A 171 -2.10 -12.30 3.04
CA TYR A 171 -1.25 -11.54 2.13
C TYR A 171 -2.03 -10.64 1.14
N LEU A 172 -3.23 -10.19 1.52
CA LEU A 172 -4.07 -9.37 0.66
C LEU A 172 -3.41 -8.01 0.42
N ALA A 173 -3.29 -7.60 -0.84
CA ALA A 173 -2.68 -6.32 -1.21
C ALA A 173 -3.71 -5.22 -1.53
N LYS A 174 -4.88 -5.64 -2.04
CA LYS A 174 -5.93 -4.77 -2.54
C LYS A 174 -7.32 -5.33 -2.26
N LEU A 175 -8.29 -4.45 -2.04
CA LEU A 175 -9.71 -4.78 -2.03
C LEU A 175 -10.46 -4.01 -3.11
N GLY A 176 -11.07 -4.75 -4.04
CA GLY A 176 -11.88 -4.19 -5.12
C GLY A 176 -13.24 -3.65 -4.65
N PRO A 177 -13.98 -2.95 -5.54
CA PRO A 177 -15.33 -2.47 -5.27
C PRO A 177 -16.29 -3.60 -4.88
N SER A 178 -17.15 -3.36 -3.88
CA SER A 178 -18.26 -4.26 -3.49
C SER A 178 -17.86 -5.72 -3.25
N VAL A 179 -16.60 -5.96 -2.86
CA VAL A 179 -16.02 -7.30 -2.75
C VAL A 179 -16.74 -8.20 -1.74
N PHE A 180 -17.39 -7.61 -0.74
CA PHE A 180 -18.19 -8.33 0.28
C PHE A 180 -19.71 -8.25 0.05
N SER A 181 -20.17 -7.80 -1.13
CA SER A 181 -21.60 -7.54 -1.40
C SER A 181 -22.55 -8.73 -1.20
N LYS A 182 -22.05 -9.97 -1.25
CA LYS A 182 -22.84 -11.18 -1.02
C LYS A 182 -22.99 -11.56 0.46
N MET A 183 -22.28 -10.89 1.36
CA MET A 183 -22.21 -11.18 2.80
C MET A 183 -22.94 -10.11 3.60
N ARG A 184 -24.18 -9.80 3.22
CA ARG A 184 -24.94 -8.67 3.78
C ARG A 184 -25.15 -8.75 5.29
N PHE A 185 -25.14 -9.95 5.87
CA PHE A 185 -25.36 -10.22 7.30
C PHE A 185 -24.08 -10.18 8.14
N LEU A 186 -22.96 -9.75 7.56
CA LEU A 186 -21.69 -9.72 8.27
C LEU A 186 -21.72 -8.72 9.41
N GLU A 187 -21.42 -9.17 10.62
CA GLU A 187 -21.31 -8.35 11.83
C GLU A 187 -19.84 -8.09 12.18
N ARG A 188 -18.93 -9.00 11.82
CA ARG A 188 -17.49 -8.87 12.06
C ARG A 188 -16.68 -9.28 10.83
N LEU A 189 -15.78 -8.40 10.40
CA LEU A 189 -14.84 -8.64 9.30
C LEU A 189 -13.41 -8.49 9.81
N ASP A 190 -12.63 -9.56 9.68
CA ASP A 190 -11.22 -9.60 10.06
C ASP A 190 -10.30 -9.57 8.84
N LEU A 191 -9.57 -8.46 8.67
CA LEU A 191 -8.58 -8.25 7.62
C LEU A 191 -7.19 -7.97 8.21
N PHE A 192 -6.98 -8.32 9.49
CA PHE A 192 -5.74 -8.13 10.21
C PHE A 192 -4.52 -8.73 9.50
N GLY A 193 -3.37 -8.07 9.60
CA GLY A 193 -2.08 -8.67 9.24
C GLY A 193 -1.95 -8.98 7.74
N ASN A 194 -2.57 -8.16 6.89
CA ASN A 194 -2.44 -8.24 5.44
C ASN A 194 -1.47 -7.15 4.93
N TYR A 195 -1.42 -6.94 3.62
CA TYR A 195 -0.59 -5.91 2.99
C TYR A 195 -1.46 -4.90 2.24
N LEU A 196 -2.66 -4.64 2.77
CA LEU A 196 -3.61 -3.74 2.12
C LEU A 196 -3.01 -2.34 2.09
N ALA A 197 -2.73 -1.85 0.89
CA ALA A 197 -2.30 -0.48 0.64
C ALA A 197 -3.33 0.31 -0.18
N SER A 198 -4.26 -0.38 -0.83
CA SER A 198 -5.35 0.23 -1.59
C SER A 198 -6.65 -0.53 -1.34
N ILE A 199 -7.66 0.19 -0.88
CA ILE A 199 -9.02 -0.31 -0.68
C ILE A 199 -9.93 0.57 -1.53
N SER A 200 -10.88 -0.01 -2.24
CA SER A 200 -11.91 0.78 -2.93
C SER A 200 -12.82 1.47 -1.93
N ALA A 201 -13.21 2.73 -2.17
CA ALA A 201 -14.17 3.45 -1.33
C ALA A 201 -15.51 2.71 -1.16
N THR A 202 -15.87 1.81 -2.08
CA THR A 202 -17.09 1.01 -2.03
C THR A 202 -16.86 -0.45 -1.64
N ALA A 203 -15.68 -0.80 -1.12
CA ALA A 203 -15.37 -2.18 -0.71
C ALA A 203 -16.36 -2.72 0.33
N PHE A 204 -16.85 -1.85 1.21
CA PHE A 204 -17.73 -2.18 2.35
C PHE A 204 -19.18 -1.69 2.19
N SER A 205 -19.57 -1.16 1.03
CA SER A 205 -20.83 -0.40 0.81
C SER A 205 -22.14 -1.17 1.04
N ASN A 206 -22.11 -2.48 1.28
CA ASN A 206 -23.26 -3.36 1.43
C ASN A 206 -23.23 -4.20 2.71
N LEU A 207 -22.63 -3.67 3.78
CA LEU A 207 -22.49 -4.35 5.07
C LEU A 207 -23.25 -3.59 6.19
N PRO A 208 -24.59 -3.47 6.11
CA PRO A 208 -25.37 -2.62 7.02
C PRO A 208 -25.37 -3.10 8.48
N TYR A 209 -25.05 -4.38 8.71
CA TYR A 209 -25.00 -4.99 10.04
C TYR A 209 -23.57 -5.09 10.61
N LEU A 210 -22.56 -4.56 9.91
CA LEU A 210 -21.18 -4.66 10.34
C LEU A 210 -20.97 -3.83 11.60
N LYS A 211 -20.54 -4.49 12.68
CA LYS A 211 -20.26 -3.90 14.00
C LYS A 211 -18.77 -3.74 14.25
N GLN A 212 -17.94 -4.65 13.73
CA GLN A 212 -16.51 -4.67 14.02
C GLN A 212 -15.71 -4.86 12.73
N LEU A 213 -14.80 -3.91 12.44
CA LEU A 213 -13.94 -3.94 11.26
C LEU A 213 -12.46 -3.88 11.69
N TYR A 214 -11.76 -4.98 11.48
CA TYR A 214 -10.34 -5.12 11.83
C TYR A 214 -9.48 -4.93 10.58
N LEU A 215 -8.75 -3.83 10.51
CA LEU A 215 -7.86 -3.45 9.41
C LEU A 215 -6.41 -3.22 9.89
N GLN A 216 -6.12 -3.58 11.13
CA GLN A 216 -4.84 -3.35 11.76
C GLN A 216 -3.72 -4.22 11.20
N GLY A 217 -2.47 -3.74 11.30
CA GLY A 217 -1.31 -4.45 10.77
C GLY A 217 -1.26 -4.52 9.24
N ASN A 218 -1.78 -3.51 8.54
CA ASN A 218 -1.77 -3.40 7.07
C ASN A 218 -0.72 -2.39 6.57
N LYS A 219 -0.87 -1.87 5.35
CA LYS A 219 0.09 -0.93 4.69
C LYS A 219 -0.59 0.34 4.18
N MET A 220 -1.71 0.72 4.79
CA MET A 220 -2.48 1.88 4.34
C MET A 220 -1.78 3.17 4.72
N ARG A 221 -1.63 4.07 3.76
CA ARG A 221 -1.13 5.45 3.99
C ARG A 221 -2.24 6.49 4.05
N TYR A 222 -3.38 6.18 3.43
CA TYR A 222 -4.56 7.02 3.35
C TYR A 222 -5.80 6.12 3.38
N LEU A 223 -6.91 6.66 3.89
CA LEU A 223 -8.23 6.05 3.76
C LEU A 223 -8.95 6.68 2.57
N PRO A 224 -9.58 5.90 1.69
CA PRO A 224 -10.43 6.42 0.65
C PRO A 224 -11.56 7.28 1.24
N PRO A 225 -11.90 8.43 0.64
CA PRO A 225 -13.05 9.22 1.06
C PRO A 225 -14.34 8.39 1.04
N GLY A 226 -15.08 8.43 2.14
CA GLY A 226 -16.33 7.69 2.29
C GLY A 226 -16.19 6.17 2.41
N LEU A 227 -14.99 5.65 2.74
CA LEU A 227 -14.76 4.21 2.91
C LEU A 227 -15.75 3.54 3.89
N PHE A 228 -16.14 4.25 4.94
CA PHE A 228 -17.04 3.77 5.98
C PHE A 228 -18.49 4.21 5.77
N ASN A 229 -18.81 4.85 4.64
CA ASN A 229 -20.17 5.29 4.35
C ASN A 229 -21.15 4.11 4.41
N ASN A 230 -22.30 4.33 5.03
CA ASN A 230 -23.38 3.36 5.22
C ASN A 230 -23.07 2.21 6.20
N LEU A 231 -21.93 2.23 6.91
CA LEU A 231 -21.66 1.30 8.01
C LEU A 231 -22.33 1.77 9.31
N THR A 232 -23.65 1.98 9.26
CA THR A 232 -24.41 2.64 10.34
C THR A 232 -24.46 1.84 11.64
N SER A 233 -24.22 0.53 11.59
CA SER A 233 -24.13 -0.34 12.76
C SER A 233 -22.71 -0.48 13.33
N LEU A 234 -21.72 0.22 12.77
CA LEU A 234 -20.32 0.03 13.16
C LEU A 234 -20.08 0.54 14.58
N GLU A 235 -19.55 -0.33 15.44
CA GLU A 235 -19.26 -0.06 16.84
C GLU A 235 -17.75 0.06 17.11
N GLY A 236 -16.93 -0.62 16.32
CA GLY A 236 -15.47 -0.61 16.48
C GLY A 236 -14.72 -0.66 15.15
N VAL A 237 -13.73 0.21 15.00
CA VAL A 237 -12.81 0.24 13.86
C VAL A 237 -11.37 0.21 14.35
N TYR A 238 -10.59 -0.76 13.84
CA TYR A 238 -9.20 -1.00 14.24
C TYR A 238 -8.30 -0.73 13.03
N LEU A 239 -7.56 0.36 13.09
CA LEU A 239 -6.68 0.88 12.04
C LEU A 239 -5.23 1.00 12.54
N ASP A 240 -4.93 0.47 13.72
CA ASP A 240 -3.61 0.50 14.31
C ASP A 240 -2.57 -0.24 13.46
N GLN A 241 -1.29 0.07 13.68
CA GLN A 241 -0.17 -0.57 12.98
C GLN A 241 -0.28 -0.49 11.45
N ASN A 242 -0.72 0.67 10.95
CA ASN A 242 -0.70 1.01 9.53
C ASN A 242 0.36 2.09 9.27
N SER A 243 0.23 2.86 8.20
CA SER A 243 1.12 3.97 7.86
C SER A 243 0.35 5.24 7.55
N LEU A 244 -0.82 5.43 8.17
CA LEU A 244 -1.73 6.54 7.92
C LEU A 244 -1.06 7.86 8.28
N ILE A 245 -1.13 8.84 7.37
CA ILE A 245 -0.48 10.16 7.53
C ILE A 245 -1.50 11.25 7.89
N VAL A 246 -2.72 11.13 7.35
CA VAL A 246 -3.80 12.10 7.55
C VAL A 246 -5.15 11.38 7.65
N LEU A 247 -6.05 11.95 8.44
CA LEU A 247 -7.47 11.58 8.47
C LEU A 247 -8.31 12.73 7.96
N GLU A 248 -9.14 12.45 6.96
CA GLU A 248 -10.08 13.42 6.42
C GLU A 248 -11.10 13.88 7.48
N PRO A 249 -11.56 15.15 7.46
CA PRO A 249 -12.48 15.69 8.46
C PRO A 249 -13.79 14.91 8.63
N ASP A 250 -14.27 14.25 7.58
CA ASP A 250 -15.56 13.56 7.54
C ASP A 250 -15.42 12.03 7.52
N VAL A 251 -14.21 11.49 7.78
CA VAL A 251 -13.92 10.06 7.63
C VAL A 251 -14.84 9.15 8.45
N PHE A 252 -15.32 9.60 9.62
CA PHE A 252 -16.23 8.85 10.50
C PHE A 252 -17.66 9.39 10.49
N SER A 253 -18.02 10.26 9.53
CA SER A 253 -19.35 10.86 9.46
C SER A 253 -20.45 9.81 9.29
N GLY A 254 -21.54 9.94 10.06
CA GLY A 254 -22.69 9.03 10.02
C GLY A 254 -22.50 7.69 10.74
N LEU A 255 -21.40 7.50 11.48
CA LEU A 255 -21.13 6.31 12.30
C LEU A 255 -21.65 6.51 13.73
N ASP A 256 -22.96 6.73 13.87
CA ASP A 256 -23.58 7.15 15.14
C ASP A 256 -23.44 6.12 16.29
N ASN A 257 -23.17 4.85 15.97
CA ASN A 257 -23.00 3.76 16.94
C ASN A 257 -21.52 3.48 17.27
N LEU A 258 -20.58 4.26 16.73
CA LEU A 258 -19.15 4.02 16.89
C LEU A 258 -18.72 4.29 18.33
N LYS A 259 -18.15 3.28 18.99
CA LYS A 259 -17.72 3.32 20.40
C LYS A 259 -16.21 3.34 20.54
N THR A 260 -15.49 2.68 19.64
CA THR A 260 -14.04 2.49 19.75
C THR A 260 -13.34 2.75 18.41
N ILE A 261 -12.27 3.54 18.46
CA ILE A 261 -11.38 3.82 17.32
C ILE A 261 -9.94 3.59 17.78
N TYR A 262 -9.25 2.63 17.15
CA TYR A 262 -7.82 2.37 17.38
C TYR A 262 -7.02 2.81 16.16
N LEU A 263 -6.05 3.69 16.39
CA LEU A 263 -5.20 4.36 15.41
C LEU A 263 -3.74 4.39 15.85
N GLU A 264 -3.38 3.68 16.93
CA GLU A 264 -2.02 3.67 17.45
C GLU A 264 -1.02 3.11 16.44
N SER A 265 0.23 3.53 16.59
CA SER A 265 1.33 3.08 15.72
C SER A 265 1.04 3.37 14.24
N ASN A 266 0.63 4.60 13.95
CA ASN A 266 0.51 5.16 12.60
C ASN A 266 1.49 6.35 12.45
N ASN A 267 1.36 7.11 11.36
CA ASN A 267 2.19 8.28 11.08
C ASN A 267 1.39 9.59 11.10
N LEU A 268 0.33 9.67 11.91
CA LEU A 268 -0.55 10.83 11.94
C LEU A 268 0.17 12.03 12.57
N GLU A 269 0.26 13.13 11.82
CA GLU A 269 0.90 14.37 12.28
C GLU A 269 -0.11 15.32 12.94
N GLU A 270 -1.36 15.30 12.47
CA GLU A 270 -2.44 16.14 12.96
C GLU A 270 -3.75 15.37 13.07
N ILE A 271 -4.43 15.54 14.20
CA ILE A 271 -5.82 15.13 14.43
C ILE A 271 -6.50 16.28 15.16
N SER A 272 -7.74 16.60 14.78
CA SER A 272 -8.54 17.60 15.47
C SER A 272 -9.82 16.99 16.01
N SER A 273 -10.49 17.68 16.93
CA SER A 273 -11.79 17.27 17.44
C SER A 273 -12.88 17.27 16.37
N SER A 274 -12.68 17.97 15.24
CA SER A 274 -13.65 18.00 14.14
C SER A 274 -13.87 16.64 13.48
N GLN A 275 -12.82 15.81 13.38
CA GLN A 275 -12.92 14.44 12.84
C GLN A 275 -13.86 13.52 13.64
N PHE A 276 -14.12 13.85 14.90
CA PHE A 276 -14.94 13.05 15.81
C PHE A 276 -16.26 13.74 16.17
N GLN A 277 -16.61 14.83 15.48
CA GLN A 277 -17.88 15.50 15.68
C GLN A 277 -19.04 14.55 15.39
N ASN A 278 -20.08 14.64 16.23
CA ASN A 278 -21.30 13.84 16.14
C ASN A 278 -21.14 12.33 16.44
N LEU A 279 -19.96 11.87 16.88
CA LEU A 279 -19.79 10.50 17.40
C LEU A 279 -20.29 10.40 18.85
N GLY A 280 -21.61 10.54 19.05
CA GLY A 280 -22.23 10.64 20.37
C GLY A 280 -22.09 9.40 21.28
N GLN A 281 -21.68 8.26 20.71
CA GLN A 281 -21.42 7.02 21.45
C GLN A 281 -19.93 6.69 21.60
N LEU A 282 -19.03 7.55 21.13
CA LEU A 282 -17.59 7.30 21.22
C LEU A 282 -17.17 7.26 22.69
N GLN A 283 -16.49 6.19 23.06
CA GLN A 283 -16.03 5.96 24.44
C GLN A 283 -14.51 5.89 24.52
N THR A 284 -13.88 5.32 23.50
CA THR A 284 -12.44 5.09 23.48
C THR A 284 -11.83 5.53 22.16
N LEU A 285 -10.79 6.36 22.24
CA LEU A 285 -9.93 6.74 21.14
C LEU A 285 -8.48 6.45 21.53
N GLU A 286 -7.83 5.53 20.81
CA GLU A 286 -6.42 5.21 21.01
C GLU A 286 -5.62 5.73 19.81
N ILE A 287 -4.72 6.68 20.07
CA ILE A 287 -3.92 7.40 19.06
C ILE A 287 -2.44 7.46 19.45
N SER A 288 -2.00 6.65 20.41
CA SER A 288 -0.60 6.57 20.83
C SER A 288 0.36 6.20 19.70
N TYR A 289 1.63 6.52 19.85
CA TYR A 289 2.68 6.19 18.88
C TYR A 289 2.38 6.74 17.47
N ASN A 290 1.96 7.99 17.42
CA ASN A 290 1.85 8.82 16.21
C ASN A 290 2.78 10.06 16.37
N TYR A 291 2.71 11.03 15.45
CA TYR A 291 3.60 12.21 15.44
C TYR A 291 2.94 13.52 15.90
N MET A 292 1.72 13.45 16.45
CA MET A 292 1.01 14.62 16.98
C MET A 292 1.73 15.22 18.19
N VAL A 293 1.88 16.53 18.19
CA VAL A 293 2.54 17.28 19.28
C VAL A 293 1.57 17.82 20.34
N ASN A 294 0.31 18.04 19.96
CA ASN A 294 -0.71 18.61 20.83
C ASN A 294 -1.60 17.52 21.41
N CYS A 295 -1.91 17.60 22.71
CA CYS A 295 -2.86 16.70 23.35
C CYS A 295 -4.28 16.96 22.85
N LEU A 296 -4.94 15.91 22.37
CA LEU A 296 -6.33 15.93 21.99
C LEU A 296 -7.20 15.68 23.23
N ASP A 297 -8.15 16.57 23.46
CA ASP A 297 -9.17 16.41 24.48
C ASP A 297 -10.55 16.33 23.82
N LEU A 298 -11.32 15.32 24.22
CA LEU A 298 -12.66 15.04 23.74
C LEU A 298 -13.59 14.79 24.94
N PRO A 299 -14.65 15.59 25.12
CA PRO A 299 -15.55 15.41 26.25
C PRO A 299 -16.18 14.01 26.28
N ASN A 300 -16.12 13.36 27.44
CA ASN A 300 -16.67 12.02 27.69
C ASN A 300 -16.05 10.89 26.85
N VAL A 301 -14.88 11.11 26.25
CA VAL A 301 -14.13 10.09 25.52
C VAL A 301 -12.82 9.83 26.27
N THR A 302 -12.50 8.56 26.48
CA THR A 302 -11.18 8.17 27.00
C THR A 302 -10.19 8.24 25.84
N VAL A 303 -9.31 9.24 25.86
CA VAL A 303 -8.27 9.43 24.84
C VAL A 303 -6.93 8.91 25.37
N PHE A 304 -6.37 7.92 24.68
CA PHE A 304 -5.03 7.43 24.93
C PHE A 304 -4.08 8.04 23.89
N GLN A 305 -3.13 8.86 24.35
CA GLN A 305 -2.18 9.55 23.49
C GLN A 305 -0.80 9.60 24.16
N THR A 306 0.24 9.25 23.39
CA THR A 306 1.63 9.27 23.89
C THR A 306 2.06 10.67 24.28
N GLY A 307 2.63 10.80 25.48
CA GLY A 307 3.14 12.07 26.00
C GLY A 307 2.08 13.00 26.58
N CYS A 308 0.82 12.60 26.55
CA CYS A 308 -0.29 13.31 27.17
C CYS A 308 -0.75 12.57 28.42
N SER A 309 -1.15 13.32 29.44
CA SER A 309 -1.75 12.74 30.64
C SER A 309 -3.10 12.13 30.25
N SER A 310 -3.27 10.81 30.38
CA SER A 310 -4.60 10.21 30.28
C SER A 310 -5.49 10.71 31.42
N PRO A 311 -6.77 11.04 31.16
CA PRO A 311 -7.74 11.35 32.21
C PRO A 311 -8.06 10.14 33.11
#